data_AF-A0A0K1F3U6-F1
#
_entry.id   AF-A0A0K1F3U6-F1
#
_cell.length_a   1.000
_cell.length_b   1.000
_cell.length_c   1.000
_cell.angle_alpha   90.00
_cell.angle_beta   90.00
_cell.angle_gamma   90.00
#
_symmetry.space_group_name_H-M   'P 1'
#
loop_
_entity.id
_entity.type
_entity.pdbx_description
1 polymer ?
#
loop_
_entity_poly.entity_id
_entity_poly.type
_entity_poly.pdbx_seq_one_letter_code
_entity_poly.pdbx_strand_id
1 'polypeptide(L)'
;MGWILLKLIDAYVTVIIIWAILSWVPYRPGGPTESVRKGLGAVVEPYIGIFRRFLPPMGGIDCSPVLAIIVLEFIGRALARF
;
A
#
# COMPACT_ATOMS: atom_id res chain seq x y z
N MET A 1 -17.34 -12.94 12.77
CA MET A 1 -16.27 -13.28 11.82
C MET A 1 -15.73 -12.06 11.06
N GLY A 2 -16.61 -11.19 10.53
CA GLY A 2 -16.18 -10.00 9.74
C GLY A 2 -15.24 -9.01 10.45
N TRP A 3 -15.23 -8.94 11.78
CA TRP A 3 -14.33 -8.06 12.53
C TRP A 3 -12.84 -8.43 12.36
N ILE A 4 -12.51 -9.72 12.21
CA ILE A 4 -11.13 -10.17 11.95
C ILE A 4 -10.69 -9.72 10.56
N LEU A 5 -11.58 -9.86 9.57
CA LEU A 5 -11.33 -9.43 8.20
C LEU A 5 -11.06 -7.92 8.15
N LEU A 6 -11.91 -7.12 8.79
CA LEU A 6 -11.72 -5.66 8.87
C LEU A 6 -10.39 -5.29 9.55
N LYS A 7 -10.02 -5.97 10.64
CA LYS A 7 -8.72 -5.74 11.30
C LYS A 7 -7.53 -6.08 10.41
N LEU A 8 -7.61 -7.14 9.61
CA LEU A 8 -6.56 -7.50 8.66
C LEU A 8 -6.43 -6.47 7.53
N ILE A 9 -7.56 -5.95 7.05
CA ILE A 9 -7.58 -4.89 6.05
C ILE A 9 -6.97 -3.60 6.61
N ASP A 10 -7.38 -3.16 7.80
CA ASP A 10 -6.82 -1.98 8.47
C ASP A 10 -5.30 -2.10 8.65
N ALA A 11 -4.82 -3.29 9.05
CA ALA A 11 -3.40 -3.57 9.17
C ALA A 11 -2.67 -3.47 7.82
N TYR A 12 -3.25 -4.03 6.75
CA TYR A 12 -2.67 -3.94 5.41
C TYR A 12 -2.69 -2.52 4.85
N VAL A 13 -3.77 -1.76 5.06
CA VAL A 13 -3.84 -0.32 4.75
C VAL A 13 -2.71 0.44 5.45
N THR A 14 -2.47 0.16 6.73
CA THR A 14 -1.38 0.78 7.49
C THR A 14 -0.02 0.48 6.85
N VAL A 15 0.22 -0.76 6.41
CA VAL A 15 1.44 -1.16 5.70
C VAL A 15 1.60 -0.41 4.37
N ILE A 16 0.52 -0.27 3.59
CA ILE A 16 0.52 0.51 2.33
C ILE A 16 0.86 1.98 2.60
N ILE A 17 0.29 2.58 3.65
CA ILE A 17 0.55 3.98 4.02
C ILE A 17 2.02 4.17 4.41
N ILE A 18 2.57 3.30 5.28
CA ILE A 18 3.98 3.36 5.68
C ILE A 18 4.89 3.22 4.46
N TRP A 19 4.61 2.26 3.59
CA TRP A 19 5.38 2.07 2.36
C TRP A 19 5.27 3.28 1.43
N ALA A 20 4.09 3.87 1.27
CA ALA A 20 3.87 5.04 0.42
C ALA A 20 4.69 6.23 0.91
N ILE A 21 4.66 6.52 2.22
CA ILE A 21 5.48 7.57 2.83
C ILE A 21 6.98 7.30 2.59
N LEU A 22 7.44 6.08 2.83
CA LEU A 22 8.84 5.68 2.58
C LEU A 22 9.20 5.71 1.08
N SER A 23 8.22 5.58 0.19
CA SER A 23 8.43 5.65 -1.25
C SER A 23 8.65 7.08 -1.72
N TRP A 24 7.97 8.05 -1.10
CA TRP A 24 8.07 9.47 -1.42
C TRP A 24 9.29 10.14 -0.78
N VAL A 25 9.73 9.66 0.38
CA VAL A 25 10.91 10.19 1.06
C VAL A 25 12.19 9.68 0.37
N PRO A 26 13.10 10.57 -0.08
CA PRO A 26 14.38 10.15 -0.63
C PRO A 26 15.22 9.44 0.45
N TYR A 27 15.86 8.33 0.08
CA TYR A 27 16.67 7.52 0.99
C TYR A 27 18.09 7.33 0.43
N ARG A 28 19.02 7.03 1.33
CA ARG A 28 20.41 6.72 0.95
C ARG A 28 20.55 5.22 0.63
N PRO A 29 20.99 4.84 -0.58
CA PRO A 29 21.33 3.45 -0.89
C PRO A 29 22.42 2.91 0.05
N GLY A 30 22.27 1.66 0.50
CA GLY A 30 23.13 1.00 1.48
C GLY A 30 22.83 1.33 2.94
N GLY A 31 21.81 2.15 3.23
CA GLY A 31 21.40 2.49 4.59
C GLY A 31 20.50 1.43 5.26
N PRO A 32 20.33 1.49 6.59
CA PRO A 32 19.48 0.55 7.33
C PRO A 32 18.00 0.60 6.91
N THR A 33 17.55 1.71 6.32
CA THR A 33 16.18 1.89 5.82
C THR A 33 15.92 1.16 4.50
N GLU A 34 16.95 0.77 3.75
CA GLU A 34 16.80 0.06 2.47
C GLU A 34 16.17 -1.32 2.66
N SER A 35 16.62 -2.07 3.67
CA SER A 35 16.10 -3.39 3.98
C SER A 35 14.61 -3.35 4.34
N VAL A 36 14.21 -2.35 5.13
CA VAL A 36 12.80 -2.13 5.50
C VAL A 36 11.97 -1.79 4.27
N ARG A 37 12.47 -0.88 3.41
CA ARG A 37 11.77 -0.47 2.20
C ARG A 37 11.59 -1.62 1.20
N LYS A 38 12.61 -2.47 1.04
CA LYS A 38 12.53 -3.69 0.21
C LYS A 38 11.53 -4.70 0.79
N GLY A 39 11.57 -4.92 2.10
CA GLY A 39 10.63 -5.84 2.77
C GLY A 39 9.17 -5.40 2.62
N LEU A 40 8.89 -4.12 2.88
CA LEU A 40 7.56 -3.55 2.69
C LEU A 40 7.16 -3.56 1.20
N GLY A 41 8.10 -3.22 0.31
CA GLY A 41 7.88 -3.24 -1.14
C GLY A 41 7.49 -4.62 -1.66
N ALA A 42 8.14 -5.68 -1.20
CA ALA A 42 7.79 -7.05 -1.60
C ALA A 42 6.33 -7.43 -1.30
N VAL A 43 5.75 -6.83 -0.26
CA VAL A 43 4.36 -7.07 0.19
C VAL A 43 3.36 -6.12 -0.49
N VAL A 44 3.77 -4.88 -0.76
CA VAL A 44 2.88 -3.81 -1.24
C VAL A 44 2.89 -3.69 -2.77
N GLU A 45 4.04 -3.90 -3.44
CA GLU A 45 4.18 -3.75 -4.89
C GLU A 45 3.29 -4.66 -5.73
N PRO A 46 3.04 -5.94 -5.40
CA PRO A 46 2.15 -6.78 -6.20
C PRO A 46 0.72 -6.20 -6.28
N TYR A 47 0.26 -5.57 -5.21
CA TYR A 47 -1.06 -4.94 -5.14
C TYR A 47 -1.05 -3.55 -5.80
N ILE A 48 -0.11 -2.68 -5.41
CA ILE A 48 0.02 -1.32 -5.95
C ILE A 48 0.35 -1.33 -7.45
N GLY A 49 1.11 -2.31 -7.93
CA GLY A 49 1.49 -2.47 -9.32
C GLY A 49 0.31 -2.65 -10.27
N ILE A 50 -0.83 -3.14 -9.77
CA ILE A 50 -2.09 -3.19 -10.53
C ILE A 50 -2.58 -1.77 -10.82
N PHE A 51 -2.56 -0.90 -9.81
CA PHE A 51 -3.03 0.49 -9.90
C PHE A 51 -2.08 1.42 -10.65
N ARG A 52 -0.77 1.13 -10.61
CA ARG A 52 0.26 1.87 -11.39
C ARG A 52 0.05 1.82 -12.91
N ARG A 53 -0.72 0.84 -13.41
CA ARG A 53 -1.08 0.77 -14.83
C ARG A 53 -2.19 1.74 -15.22
N PHE A 54 -3.00 2.16 -14.24
CA PHE A 54 -4.12 3.08 -14.43
C PHE A 54 -3.73 4.53 -14.15
N LEU A 55 -2.67 4.75 -13.37
CA LEU A 55 -2.19 6.09 -13.01
C LEU A 55 -0.82 6.34 -13.66
N PRO A 56 -0.67 7.41 -14.47
CA PRO A 56 0.64 7.77 -15.00
C PRO A 56 1.59 8.16 -13.85
N PRO A 57 2.88 7.77 -13.90
CA PRO A 57 3.84 8.11 -12.85
C PRO A 57 4.04 9.63 -12.80
N MET A 58 3.57 10.29 -11.72
CA MET A 58 3.61 11.75 -11.55
C MET A 58 4.97 12.25 -11.04
N GLY A 59 6.06 11.93 -11.74
CA GLY A 59 7.36 12.58 -11.51
C GLY A 59 7.94 12.43 -10.10
N GLY A 60 7.70 11.28 -9.44
CA GLY A 60 8.30 10.94 -8.14
C GLY A 60 7.30 10.74 -7.00
N ILE A 61 6.05 11.21 -7.14
CA ILE A 61 4.97 10.94 -6.18
C ILE A 61 4.00 9.94 -6.82
N ASP A 62 3.81 8.81 -6.16
CA ASP A 62 2.90 7.75 -6.61
C ASP A 62 1.52 7.95 -5.94
N CYS A 63 0.48 8.24 -6.74
CA CYS A 63 -0.91 8.34 -6.26
C CYS A 63 -1.60 6.96 -6.17
N SER A 64 -0.98 5.89 -6.68
CA SER A 64 -1.52 4.53 -6.65
C SER A 64 -1.91 4.03 -5.25
N PRO A 65 -1.18 4.35 -4.16
CA PRO A 65 -1.57 3.98 -2.80
C PRO A 65 -2.94 4.48 -2.40
N VAL A 66 -3.30 5.70 -2.78
CA VAL A 66 -4.61 6.29 -2.43
C VAL A 66 -5.73 5.49 -3.09
N LEU A 67 -5.61 5.22 -4.40
CA LEU A 67 -6.60 4.46 -5.14
C LEU A 67 -6.69 3.01 -4.62
N ALA A 68 -5.55 2.41 -4.32
CA ALA A 68 -5.47 1.05 -3.79
C ALA A 68 -6.17 0.93 -2.43
N ILE A 69 -5.95 1.88 -1.51
CA ILE A 69 -6.61 1.90 -0.19
C ILE A 69 -8.13 2.04 -0.35
N ILE A 70 -8.60 2.94 -1.22
CA ILE A 70 -10.03 3.14 -1.46
C ILE A 70 -10.69 1.83 -1.94
N VAL A 71 -10.07 1.16 -2.91
CA VAL A 71 -10.59 -0.10 -3.45
C VAL A 71 -10.59 -1.21 -2.41
N LEU A 72 -9.50 -1.32 -1.64
CA LEU A 72 -9.37 -2.32 -0.58
C LEU A 72 -10.43 -2.14 0.52
N GLU A 73 -10.61 -0.92 1.01
CA GLU A 73 -11.62 -0.63 2.03
C GLU A 73 -13.03 -0.89 1.53
N PHE A 74 -13.32 -0.53 0.27
CA PHE A 74 -14.63 -0.77 -0.33
C PHE A 74 -14.95 -2.26 -0.40
N ILE A 75 -14.02 -3.07 -0.93
CA ILE A 75 -14.16 -4.53 -1.00
C ILE A 75 -14.30 -5.12 0.40
N GLY A 76 -13.48 -4.66 1.34
CA GLY A 76 -13.50 -5.08 2.73
C GLY A 76 -14.84 -4.89 3.41
N ARG A 77 -15.39 -3.68 3.31
CA ARG A 77 -16.70 -3.34 3.89
C ARG A 77 -17.84 -4.09 3.20
N ALA A 78 -17.75 -4.31 1.88
CA ALA A 78 -18.73 -5.12 1.16
C ALA A 78 -18.72 -6.56 1.67
N LEU A 79 -17.57 -7.21 1.74
CA LEU A 79 -17.41 -8.59 2.19
C LEU A 79 -17.77 -8.79 3.66
N ALA A 80 -17.48 -7.83 4.53
CA ALA A 80 -17.80 -7.92 5.96
C ALA A 80 -19.29 -7.70 6.26
N ARG A 81 -20.07 -7.19 5.28
CA ARG A 81 -21.51 -6.91 5.40
C ARG A 81 -22.39 -8.07 4.91
N PHE A 82 -21.83 -8.98 4.12
CA PHE A 82 -22.44 -10.28 3.79
C PHE A 82 -22.23 -11.26 4.94
#